data_AF-A0A447Z2E6-F1
#
_entry.id   AF-A0A447Z2E6-F1
#
_cell.length_a   1.000
_cell.length_b   1.000
_cell.length_c   1.000
_cell.angle_alpha   90.00
_cell.angle_beta   90.00
_cell.angle_gamma   90.00
#
_symmetry.space_group_name_H-M   'P 1'
#
loop_
_entity.id
_entity.type
_entity.pdbx_description
1 polymer ?
#
loop_
_entity_poly.entity_id
_entity_poly.type
_entity_poly.pdbx_seq_one_letter_code
_entity_poly.pdbx_strand_id
1 'polypeptide(L)'
;MGSTGRIGVSPEEWNSAVNSAASSVAGVSGVTVQELEKTTLARFKALIEMQKKVEETLTNYKGYNAKSTQKMLEVAQKIVDEDAQYGADFEKKAANLRFK
;
A
#
# COMPACT_ATOMS: atom_id res chain seq x y z
N MET A 1 -22.24 22.52 -3.18
CA MET A 1 -21.29 21.58 -2.55
C MET A 1 -21.04 20.47 -3.55
N GLY A 2 -20.03 20.65 -4.41
CA GLY A 2 -19.73 19.72 -5.50
C GLY A 2 -19.13 18.43 -4.95
N SER A 3 -19.56 17.28 -5.47
CA SER A 3 -18.96 15.99 -5.15
C SER A 3 -17.45 16.10 -5.36
N THR A 4 -16.66 15.67 -4.37
CA THR A 4 -15.28 15.27 -4.64
C THR A 4 -15.35 14.10 -5.62
N GLY A 5 -15.23 14.43 -6.91
CA GLY A 5 -15.42 13.51 -8.01
C GLY A 5 -14.48 12.32 -7.89
N ARG A 6 -14.98 11.13 -8.25
CA ARG A 6 -14.12 9.96 -8.46
C ARG A 6 -13.15 10.33 -9.58
N ILE A 7 -11.85 10.21 -9.31
CA ILE A 7 -10.81 10.36 -10.33
C ILE A 7 -10.59 8.98 -10.92
N GLY A 8 -10.86 8.83 -12.22
CA GLY A 8 -10.50 7.63 -12.95
C GLY A 8 -8.99 7.61 -13.21
N VAL A 9 -8.35 6.48 -12.98
CA VAL A 9 -6.93 6.24 -13.23
C VAL A 9 -6.80 4.90 -13.93
N SER A 10 -5.86 4.75 -14.85
CA SER A 10 -5.66 3.45 -15.50
C SER A 10 -5.13 2.42 -14.49
N PRO A 11 -5.39 1.11 -14.70
CA PRO A 11 -4.84 0.07 -13.83
C PRO A 11 -3.31 0.11 -13.77
N GLU A 12 -2.65 0.43 -14.87
CA GLU A 12 -1.19 0.55 -14.95
C GLU A 12 -0.69 1.75 -14.14
N GLU A 13 -1.32 2.91 -14.28
CA GLU A 13 -0.97 4.12 -13.53
C GLU A 13 -1.16 3.91 -12.03
N TRP A 14 -2.28 3.30 -11.63
CA TRP A 14 -2.55 2.96 -10.23
C TRP A 14 -1.52 1.99 -9.67
N ASN A 15 -1.28 0.86 -10.36
CA ASN A 15 -0.32 -0.15 -9.93
C ASN A 15 1.09 0.43 -9.85
N SER A 16 1.48 1.28 -10.80
CA SER A 16 2.76 1.98 -10.76
C SER A 16 2.89 2.85 -9.52
N ALA A 17 1.91 3.73 -9.25
CA ALA A 17 1.93 4.62 -8.09
C ALA A 17 1.97 3.86 -6.76
N VAL A 18 1.13 2.82 -6.62
CA VAL A 18 1.08 1.96 -5.42
C VAL A 18 2.41 1.26 -5.20
N ASN A 19 3.00 0.68 -6.25
CA ASN A 19 4.30 0.00 -6.13
C ASN A 19 5.44 0.97 -5.85
N SER A 20 5.47 2.16 -6.46
CA SER A 20 6.48 3.18 -6.16
C SER A 20 6.43 3.63 -4.69
N ALA A 21 5.23 3.82 -4.14
CA ALA A 21 5.06 4.12 -2.72
C ALA A 21 5.53 2.96 -1.83
N ALA A 22 5.20 1.72 -2.20
CA ALA A 22 5.63 0.53 -1.48
C ALA A 22 7.17 0.39 -1.45
N SER A 23 7.83 0.58 -2.61
CA SER A 23 9.29 0.54 -2.72
C SER A 23 9.96 1.65 -1.90
N SER A 24 9.37 2.85 -1.88
CA SER A 24 9.89 3.97 -1.09
C SER A 24 9.91 3.65 0.40
N VAL A 25 8.83 3.05 0.93
CA VAL A 25 8.76 2.63 2.34
C VAL A 25 9.68 1.45 2.63
N ALA A 26 9.76 0.47 1.72
CA ALA A 26 10.64 -0.69 1.87
C ALA A 26 12.12 -0.27 1.94
N GLY A 27 12.50 0.75 1.16
CA GLY A 27 13.86 1.30 1.09
C GLY A 27 14.31 2.12 2.29
N VAL A 28 13.41 2.49 3.21
CA VAL A 28 13.79 3.21 4.44
C VAL A 28 14.74 2.35 5.26
N SER A 29 15.98 2.82 5.46
CA SER A 29 16.97 2.07 6.25
C SER A 29 16.59 2.05 7.74
N GLY A 30 16.85 0.91 8.37
CA GLY A 30 16.68 0.76 9.82
C GLY A 30 17.75 1.49 10.63
N VAL A 31 17.55 1.49 11.95
CA VAL A 31 18.53 1.98 12.90
C VAL A 31 19.39 0.81 13.37
N THR A 32 20.70 0.94 13.21
CA THR A 32 21.63 0.00 13.84
C THR A 32 21.59 0.20 15.35
N VAL A 33 21.02 -0.77 16.06
CA VAL A 33 21.07 -0.80 17.53
C VAL A 33 22.50 -1.13 17.94
N GLN A 34 23.16 -0.19 18.61
CA GLN A 34 24.48 -0.44 19.18
C GLN A 34 24.31 -0.89 20.63
N GLU A 35 24.43 -2.19 20.86
CA GLU A 35 24.37 -2.72 22.22
C GLU A 35 25.67 -2.42 22.97
N LEU A 36 25.53 -1.96 24.23
CA LEU A 36 26.65 -1.80 25.14
C LEU A 36 26.61 -2.95 26.14
N GLU A 37 27.61 -3.84 26.09
CA GLU A 37 27.64 -5.07 26.89
C GLU A 37 27.57 -4.81 28.40
N LYS A 38 28.19 -3.73 28.89
CA LYS A 38 28.23 -3.40 30.33
C LYS A 38 28.21 -1.88 30.54
N THR A 39 27.03 -1.31 30.75
CA THR A 39 26.89 0.07 31.22
C THR A 39 25.91 0.17 32.38
N THR A 40 26.33 0.85 33.45
CA THR A 40 25.48 1.18 34.61
C THR A 40 24.82 2.55 34.45
N LEU A 41 25.20 3.32 33.43
CA LEU A 41 24.71 4.68 33.20
C LEU A 41 23.32 4.66 32.56
N ALA A 42 22.32 5.19 33.27
CA ALA A 42 20.93 5.22 32.83
C ALA A 42 20.73 5.87 31.45
N ARG A 43 21.49 6.94 31.13
CA ARG A 43 21.42 7.63 29.83
C ARG A 43 21.73 6.73 28.64
N PHE A 44 22.69 5.81 28.78
CA PHE A 44 23.06 4.92 27.69
C PHE A 44 22.03 3.79 27.51
N LYS A 45 21.46 3.29 28.60
CA LYS A 45 20.32 2.35 28.53
C LYS A 45 19.13 2.98 27.82
N ALA A 46 18.77 4.22 28.16
CA ALA A 46 17.69 4.94 27.51
C ALA A 46 17.94 5.16 26.00
N LEU A 47 19.18 5.48 25.60
CA LEU A 47 19.56 5.59 24.18
C LEU A 47 19.37 4.27 23.43
N ILE A 48 19.82 3.14 24.00
CA ILE A 48 19.64 1.81 23.40
C ILE A 48 18.15 1.45 23.28
N GLU A 49 17.35 1.72 24.31
CA GLU A 49 15.90 1.48 24.27
C GLU A 49 15.20 2.33 23.20
N MET A 50 15.63 3.59 23.01
CA MET A 50 15.12 4.43 21.92
C MET A 50 15.47 3.84 20.55
N GLN A 51 16.70 3.37 20.35
CA GLN A 51 17.10 2.72 19.09
C GLN A 51 16.23 1.49 18.81
N LYS A 52 15.99 0.64 19.83
CA LYS A 52 15.12 -0.54 19.72
C LYS A 52 13.68 -0.17 19.35
N LYS A 53 13.11 0.84 20.01
CA LYS A 53 11.74 1.31 19.71
C LYS A 53 11.59 1.88 18.31
N VAL A 54 12.59 2.62 17.83
CA VAL A 54 12.58 3.15 16.46
C VAL A 54 12.61 2.00 15.45
N GLU A 55 13.48 1.01 15.66
CA GLU A 55 13.60 -0.14 14.77
C GLU A 55 12.31 -1.01 14.75
N GLU A 56 11.73 -1.24 15.93
CA GLU A 56 10.45 -1.96 16.05
C GLU A 56 9.33 -1.19 15.34
N THR A 57 9.26 0.13 15.54
CA THR A 57 8.26 0.99 14.88
C THR A 57 8.40 0.96 13.37
N LEU A 58 9.62 1.06 12.85
CA LEU A 58 9.88 0.98 11.42
C LEU A 58 9.49 -0.39 10.85
N THR A 59 9.84 -1.47 11.54
CA THR A 59 9.49 -2.84 11.14
C THR A 59 7.98 -3.01 11.05
N ASN A 60 7.26 -2.58 12.08
CA ASN A 60 5.80 -2.62 12.11
C ASN A 60 5.17 -1.77 11.00
N TYR A 61 5.71 -0.58 10.76
CA TYR A 61 5.24 0.31 9.69
C TYR A 61 5.44 -0.30 8.30
N LYS A 62 6.62 -0.89 8.03
CA LYS A 62 6.87 -1.62 6.78
C LYS A 62 5.90 -2.79 6.59
N GLY A 63 5.66 -3.56 7.65
CA GLY A 63 4.71 -4.67 7.62
C GLY A 63 3.26 -4.24 7.35
N TYR A 64 2.83 -3.13 7.96
CA TYR A 64 1.52 -2.52 7.67
C TYR A 64 1.45 -2.06 6.21
N ASN A 65 2.47 -1.37 5.72
CA ASN A 65 2.49 -0.82 4.37
C ASN A 65 2.45 -1.92 3.30
N ALA A 66 3.15 -3.04 3.53
CA ALA A 66 3.07 -4.21 2.63
C ALA A 66 1.63 -4.75 2.51
N LYS A 67 0.93 -4.93 3.64
CA LYS A 67 -0.48 -5.37 3.65
C LYS A 67 -1.41 -4.35 2.98
N SER A 68 -1.19 -3.06 3.22
CA SER A 68 -1.97 -1.99 2.59
C SER A 68 -1.77 -1.97 1.08
N THR A 69 -0.52 -2.11 0.62
CA THR A 69 -0.16 -2.19 -0.80
C THR A 69 -0.90 -3.33 -1.48
N GLN A 70 -0.87 -4.52 -0.88
CA GLN A 70 -1.58 -5.68 -1.43
C GLN A 70 -3.08 -5.41 -1.59
N LYS A 71 -3.73 -4.87 -0.56
CA LYS A 71 -5.17 -4.50 -0.63
C LYS A 71 -5.47 -3.48 -1.72
N MET A 72 -4.61 -2.49 -1.91
CA MET A 72 -4.78 -1.47 -2.94
C MET A 72 -4.70 -2.07 -4.36
N LEU A 73 -3.81 -3.05 -4.57
CA LEU A 73 -3.70 -3.77 -5.84
C LEU A 73 -4.92 -4.69 -6.06
N GLU A 74 -5.36 -5.41 -5.03
CA GLU A 74 -6.54 -6.29 -5.09
C GLU A 74 -7.82 -5.51 -5.43
N VAL A 75 -8.02 -4.34 -4.80
CA VAL A 75 -9.17 -3.48 -5.09
C VAL A 75 -9.14 -2.98 -6.53
N ALA A 76 -7.97 -2.59 -7.04
CA ALA A 76 -7.85 -2.17 -8.44
C ALA A 76 -8.17 -3.29 -9.41
N GLN A 77 -7.66 -4.50 -9.18
CA GLN A 77 -7.98 -5.65 -10.02
C GLN A 77 -9.48 -5.95 -10.00
N LYS A 78 -10.12 -5.88 -8.83
CA LYS A 78 -11.56 -6.10 -8.71
C LYS A 78 -12.38 -5.09 -9.53
N ILE A 79 -11.96 -3.83 -9.58
CA ILE A 79 -12.62 -2.79 -10.39
C ILE A 79 -12.48 -3.12 -11.88
N VAL A 80 -11.30 -3.55 -12.33
CA VAL A 80 -11.07 -3.98 -13.73
C VAL A 80 -11.99 -5.14 -14.09
N ASP A 81 -12.10 -6.13 -13.21
CA ASP A 81 -12.94 -7.30 -13.44
C ASP A 81 -14.43 -6.91 -13.50
N GLU A 82 -14.89 -6.02 -12.61
CA GLU A 82 -16.24 -5.46 -12.61
C GLU A 82 -16.53 -4.69 -13.91
N ASP A 83 -15.62 -3.82 -14.35
CA ASP A 83 -15.76 -3.04 -15.59
C ASP A 83 -15.84 -3.95 -16.82
N ALA A 84 -15.02 -5.01 -16.88
CA ALA A 84 -15.07 -6.00 -17.96
C ALA A 84 -16.41 -6.74 -17.98
N GLN A 85 -16.94 -7.13 -16.82
CA GLN A 85 -18.24 -7.78 -16.70
C GLN A 85 -19.38 -6.87 -17.18
N TYR A 86 -19.38 -5.60 -16.77
CA TYR A 86 -20.39 -4.63 -17.22
C TYR A 86 -20.32 -4.40 -18.73
N GLY A 87 -19.12 -4.35 -19.31
CA GLY A 87 -18.91 -4.26 -20.76
C GLY A 87 -19.56 -5.44 -21.51
N ALA A 88 -19.28 -6.67 -21.08
CA ALA A 88 -19.86 -7.87 -21.69
C ALA A 88 -21.39 -7.92 -21.58
N ASP A 89 -21.93 -7.54 -20.42
CA ASP A 89 -23.38 -7.47 -20.21
C ASP A 89 -24.06 -6.42 -21.10
N PHE A 90 -23.39 -5.29 -21.32
CA PHE A 90 -23.85 -4.25 -22.22
C PHE A 90 -23.89 -4.74 -23.67
N GLU A 91 -22.81 -5.37 -24.16
CA GLU A 91 -22.74 -5.92 -25.51
C GLU A 91 -23.83 -6.97 -25.76
N LYS A 92 -24.04 -7.88 -24.80
CA LYS A 92 -25.11 -8.90 -24.88
C LYS A 92 -26.50 -8.27 -24.99
N LYS A 93 -26.78 -7.24 -24.19
CA LYS A 93 -28.06 -6.50 -24.24
C LYS A 93 -28.22 -5.72 -25.54
N ALA A 94 -27.16 -5.09 -26.03
CA ALA A 94 -27.17 -4.35 -27.29
C ALA A 94 -27.41 -5.27 -28.50
N ALA A 95 -26.79 -6.46 -28.51
CA ALA A 95 -27.04 -7.48 -29.55
C ALA A 95 -28.52 -7.90 -29.58
N ASN A 96 -29.12 -8.18 -28.42
CA ASN A 96 -30.53 -8.56 -28.32
C ASN A 96 -31.51 -7.46 -28.79
N LEU A 97 -31.10 -6.19 -28.78
CA LEU A 97 -31.90 -5.07 -29.30
C LEU A 97 -31.76 -4.90 -30.82
N ARG A 98 -30.60 -5.26 -31.41
CA ARG A 98 -30.33 -5.12 -32.86
C ARG A 98 -31.01 -6.20 -33.72
N PHE A 99 -31.38 -7.32 -33.12
CA PHE A 99 -32.06 -8.43 -33.80
C PHE A 99 -33.56 -8.52 -33.47
N LYS A 100 -34.15 -7.45 -32.92
CA LYS A 100 -35.60 -7.23 -32.81
C LYS A 100 -36.05 -6.18 -33.81
#